data_AF-A0A0K1E096-F1
#
_entry.id   AF-A0A0K1E096-F1
#
_cell.length_a   1.000
_cell.length_b   1.000
_cell.length_c   1.000
_cell.angle_alpha   90.00
_cell.angle_beta   90.00
_cell.angle_gamma   90.00
#
_symmetry.space_group_name_H-M   'P 1'
#
loop_
_entity.id
_entity.type
_entity.pdbx_description
1 polymer ?
#
loop_
_entity_poly.entity_id
_entity_poly.type
_entity_poly.pdbx_seq_one_letter_code
_entity_poly.pdbx_strand_id
1 'polypeptide(L)'
;MQYLHPYKALTSSVTCVRYVKSLLLRQLGGGPSVFGSGDEKILALSGFYPEDWPAVNFLTLMLYRWKRGELDLPPVAAVPVVNERAFTGSPYGREGIDVYFDFLELKRQETREVTAFYHKARPNVVAVFLGGREFEVVATTDLAAQTLAVRRVSPSPHTPEGAATLKYSHALVFKIPPSPREFMPLTKQVADLIKTAASLPPQGRSTIKVEKKDIYLLHGGREVEDGVVLDNDVYMYI
;
A
#
# COMPACT_ATOMS: atom_id res chain seq x y z
N MET A 1 -8.13 9.37 -24.63
CA MET A 1 -8.88 9.16 -23.37
C MET A 1 -9.13 10.49 -22.66
N GLN A 2 -9.90 11.38 -23.30
CA GLN A 2 -10.55 12.50 -22.61
C GLN A 2 -12.05 12.15 -22.58
N TYR A 3 -12.73 12.37 -21.44
CA TYR A 3 -14.19 12.22 -21.25
C TYR A 3 -14.81 10.86 -20.88
N LEU A 4 -14.08 9.90 -20.30
CA LEU A 4 -14.75 8.84 -19.55
C LEU A 4 -15.09 9.34 -18.14
N HIS A 5 -16.37 9.27 -17.76
CA HIS A 5 -16.82 9.55 -16.40
C HIS A 5 -16.01 8.68 -15.41
N PRO A 6 -15.51 9.21 -14.27
CA PRO A 6 -14.64 8.45 -13.36
C PRO A 6 -15.19 7.09 -12.96
N TYR A 7 -16.48 7.02 -12.67
CA TYR A 7 -17.15 5.74 -12.42
C TYR A 7 -16.94 4.73 -13.57
N LYS A 8 -17.21 5.11 -14.83
CA LYS A 8 -17.09 4.20 -15.98
C LYS A 8 -15.64 3.75 -16.21
N ALA A 9 -14.68 4.64 -16.00
CA ALA A 9 -13.25 4.31 -16.13
C ALA A 9 -12.80 3.32 -15.04
N LEU A 10 -13.24 3.54 -13.80
CA LEU A 10 -12.84 2.75 -12.63
C LEU A 10 -13.65 1.46 -12.48
N THR A 11 -14.75 1.28 -13.21
CA THR A 11 -15.46 0.01 -13.30
C THR A 11 -15.14 -0.76 -14.60
N SER A 12 -14.02 -0.43 -15.25
CA SER A 12 -13.51 -1.14 -16.42
C SER A 12 -12.72 -2.39 -16.01
N SER A 13 -12.62 -3.37 -16.92
CA SER A 13 -11.78 -4.57 -16.75
C SER A 13 -10.29 -4.32 -16.98
N VAL A 14 -9.91 -3.07 -17.28
CA VAL A 14 -8.53 -2.64 -17.47
C VAL A 14 -8.26 -1.38 -16.66
N THR A 15 -7.01 -1.22 -16.23
CA THR A 15 -6.54 -0.02 -15.53
C THR A 15 -5.80 0.90 -16.51
N CYS A 16 -6.18 2.19 -16.53
CA CYS A 16 -5.36 3.21 -17.18
C CYS A 16 -4.56 3.98 -16.11
N VAL A 17 -3.27 3.66 -15.96
CA VAL A 17 -2.38 4.29 -14.97
C VAL A 17 -2.38 5.81 -15.09
N ARG A 18 -2.26 6.34 -16.31
CA ARG A 18 -2.27 7.80 -16.56
C ARG A 18 -3.57 8.44 -16.07
N TYR A 19 -4.70 7.78 -16.27
CA TYR A 19 -6.00 8.26 -15.81
C TYR A 19 -6.09 8.26 -14.28
N VAL A 20 -5.72 7.14 -13.64
CA VAL A 20 -5.71 7.00 -12.18
C VAL A 20 -4.86 8.08 -11.52
N LYS A 21 -3.61 8.26 -11.98
CA LYS A 21 -2.69 9.28 -11.44
C LYS A 21 -3.23 10.70 -11.65
N SER A 22 -3.75 10.99 -12.85
CA SER A 22 -4.32 12.31 -13.14
C SER A 22 -5.55 12.61 -12.28
N LEU A 23 -6.38 11.59 -12.00
CA LEU A 23 -7.55 11.72 -11.14
C LEU A 23 -7.13 11.98 -9.69
N LEU A 24 -6.23 11.15 -9.14
CA LEU A 24 -5.80 11.30 -7.75
C LEU A 24 -5.01 12.59 -7.52
N LEU A 25 -4.15 13.00 -8.45
CA LEU A 25 -3.42 14.26 -8.35
C LEU A 25 -4.37 15.46 -8.17
N ARG A 26 -5.49 15.47 -8.91
CA ARG A 26 -6.51 16.52 -8.81
C ARG A 26 -7.30 16.48 -7.50
N GLN A 27 -7.43 15.31 -6.87
CA GLN A 27 -8.33 15.09 -5.72
C GLN A 27 -7.61 15.08 -4.37
N LEU A 28 -6.35 14.60 -4.35
CA LEU A 28 -5.56 14.39 -3.13
C LEU A 28 -4.32 15.29 -3.07
N GLY A 29 -3.83 15.81 -4.20
CA GLY A 29 -2.48 16.39 -4.26
C GLY A 29 -1.38 15.34 -4.06
N GLY A 30 -0.15 15.76 -3.74
CA GLY A 30 0.97 14.87 -3.44
C GLY A 30 2.08 14.83 -4.51
N GLY A 31 2.92 13.80 -4.42
CA GLY A 31 4.09 13.59 -5.27
C GLY A 31 3.82 12.71 -6.51
N PRO A 32 4.86 12.34 -7.27
CA PRO A 32 4.69 11.57 -8.50
C PRO A 32 4.14 10.15 -8.26
N SER A 33 4.45 9.53 -7.12
CA SER A 33 4.07 8.14 -6.81
C SER A 33 3.13 8.02 -5.60
N VAL A 34 3.28 8.89 -4.61
CA VAL A 34 2.50 8.90 -3.36
C VAL A 34 1.59 10.12 -3.29
N PHE A 35 0.30 9.88 -3.03
CA PHE A 35 -0.75 10.90 -2.90
C PHE A 35 -1.15 11.03 -1.43
N GLY A 36 -0.66 12.06 -0.74
CA GLY A 36 -0.92 12.32 0.67
C GLY A 36 0.02 13.40 1.23
N SER A 37 -0.31 13.96 2.40
CA SER A 37 0.47 15.01 3.08
C SER A 37 1.51 14.46 4.06
N GLY A 38 1.38 13.20 4.50
CA GLY A 38 2.26 12.52 5.44
C GLY A 38 1.82 12.58 6.91
N ASP A 39 0.65 13.16 7.18
CA ASP A 39 -0.02 13.17 8.48
C ASP A 39 -1.12 12.09 8.60
N GLU A 40 -1.37 11.35 7.51
CA GLU A 40 -2.36 10.29 7.47
C GLU A 40 -1.91 9.07 8.26
N LYS A 41 -2.81 8.55 9.11
CA LYS A 41 -2.56 7.33 9.89
C LYS A 41 -2.55 6.06 9.04
N ILE A 42 -2.98 6.16 7.78
CA ILE A 42 -3.18 5.04 6.88
C ILE A 42 -2.45 5.31 5.58
N LEU A 43 -1.64 4.34 5.14
CA LEU A 43 -1.07 4.28 3.81
C LEU A 43 -1.70 3.12 3.03
N ALA A 44 -2.41 3.42 1.96
CA ALA A 44 -3.02 2.43 1.07
C ALA A 44 -2.11 2.15 -0.14
N LEU A 45 -1.87 0.88 -0.47
CA LEU A 45 -0.99 0.44 -1.54
C LEU A 45 -1.73 -0.51 -2.48
N SER A 46 -1.58 -0.37 -3.80
CA SER A 46 -2.10 -1.32 -4.79
C SER A 46 -1.27 -1.36 -6.07
N GLY A 47 -1.51 -2.35 -6.92
CA GLY A 47 -0.87 -2.40 -8.24
C GLY A 47 0.58 -2.85 -8.19
N PHE A 48 0.84 -3.96 -7.50
CA PHE A 48 2.15 -4.62 -7.45
C PHE A 48 2.36 -5.48 -8.71
N TYR A 49 1.27 -6.12 -9.15
CA TYR A 49 1.25 -7.04 -10.28
C TYR A 49 0.17 -6.66 -11.32
N PRO A 50 0.28 -7.13 -12.58
CA PRO A 50 -0.74 -6.90 -13.62
C PRO A 50 -2.15 -7.34 -13.20
N GLU A 51 -2.25 -8.45 -12.48
CA GLU A 51 -3.50 -9.01 -11.95
C GLU A 51 -4.15 -8.14 -10.87
N ASP A 52 -3.44 -7.15 -10.32
CA ASP A 52 -3.98 -6.20 -9.33
C ASP A 52 -4.82 -5.08 -9.96
N TRP A 53 -5.08 -5.13 -11.28
CA TRP A 53 -5.97 -4.15 -11.93
C TRP A 53 -7.31 -3.92 -11.20
N PRO A 54 -8.02 -4.92 -10.62
CA PRO A 54 -9.26 -4.63 -9.92
C PRO A 54 -9.00 -3.92 -8.60
N ALA A 55 -7.91 -4.22 -7.91
CA ALA A 55 -7.49 -3.53 -6.70
C ALA A 55 -7.14 -2.06 -6.95
N VAL A 56 -6.40 -1.77 -8.03
CA VAL A 56 -6.07 -0.39 -8.42
C VAL A 56 -7.34 0.43 -8.68
N ASN A 57 -8.22 -0.12 -9.51
CA ASN A 57 -9.48 0.52 -9.87
C ASN A 57 -10.39 0.72 -8.65
N PHE A 58 -10.48 -0.29 -7.78
CA PHE A 58 -11.27 -0.24 -6.54
C PHE A 58 -10.74 0.81 -5.55
N LEU A 59 -9.44 0.81 -5.25
CA LEU A 59 -8.82 1.80 -4.36
C LEU A 59 -9.05 3.22 -4.90
N THR A 60 -8.83 3.42 -6.20
CA THR A 60 -9.03 4.72 -6.84
C THR A 60 -10.49 5.16 -6.76
N LEU A 61 -11.45 4.25 -6.95
CA LEU A 61 -12.88 4.54 -6.81
C LEU A 61 -13.24 4.94 -5.38
N MET A 62 -12.71 4.21 -4.39
CA MET A 62 -12.91 4.48 -2.98
C MET A 62 -12.43 5.90 -2.61
N LEU A 63 -11.21 6.26 -3.02
CA LEU A 63 -10.63 7.59 -2.78
C LEU A 63 -11.39 8.70 -3.51
N TYR A 64 -11.81 8.46 -4.75
CA TYR A 64 -12.63 9.40 -5.51
C TYR A 64 -13.97 9.69 -4.83
N ARG A 65 -14.65 8.66 -4.34
CA ARG A 65 -15.92 8.80 -3.62
C ARG A 65 -15.75 9.49 -2.28
N TRP A 66 -14.67 9.18 -1.55
CA TRP A 66 -14.31 9.86 -0.31
C TRP A 66 -14.16 11.37 -0.53
N LYS A 67 -13.38 11.79 -1.54
CA LYS A 67 -13.18 13.21 -1.84
C LYS A 67 -14.42 13.96 -2.30
N ARG A 68 -15.46 13.24 -2.70
CA ARG A 68 -16.79 13.79 -3.02
C ARG A 68 -17.76 13.79 -1.83
N GLY A 69 -17.35 13.30 -0.67
CA GLY A 69 -18.22 13.13 0.50
C GLY A 69 -19.24 11.99 0.36
N GLU A 70 -19.06 11.10 -0.61
CA GLU A 70 -19.96 9.97 -0.90
C GLU A 70 -19.56 8.70 -0.15
N LEU A 71 -18.41 8.72 0.52
CA LEU A 71 -17.88 7.64 1.33
C LEU A 71 -17.15 8.22 2.54
N ASP A 72 -17.50 7.73 3.72
CA ASP A 72 -16.85 8.13 4.97
C ASP A 72 -15.57 7.32 5.19
N LEU A 73 -14.43 7.99 5.02
CA LEU A 73 -13.09 7.43 5.14
C LEU A 73 -12.24 8.41 5.96
N PRO A 74 -11.36 7.93 6.87
CA PRO A 74 -10.37 8.81 7.51
C PRO A 74 -9.41 9.36 6.44
N PRO A 75 -8.57 10.35 6.77
CA PRO A 75 -7.46 10.73 5.90
C PRO A 75 -6.58 9.51 5.56
N VAL A 76 -6.40 9.24 4.27
CA VAL A 76 -5.60 8.14 3.74
C VAL A 76 -4.60 8.68 2.73
N ALA A 77 -3.32 8.39 2.95
CA ALA A 77 -2.29 8.50 1.91
C ALA A 77 -2.37 7.27 1.01
N ALA A 78 -2.12 7.41 -0.30
CA ALA A 78 -2.28 6.31 -1.24
C ALA A 78 -1.15 6.23 -2.27
N VAL A 79 -0.81 4.99 -2.63
CA VAL A 79 0.01 4.62 -3.78
C VAL A 79 -0.83 3.68 -4.63
N PRO A 80 -1.63 4.21 -5.57
CA PRO A 80 -2.60 3.40 -6.31
C PRO A 80 -1.95 2.43 -7.30
N VAL A 81 -0.73 2.73 -7.74
CA VAL A 81 0.03 1.85 -8.63
C VAL A 81 1.47 1.89 -8.15
N VAL A 82 1.84 0.91 -7.33
CA VAL A 82 3.20 0.80 -6.78
C VAL A 82 4.18 0.41 -7.90
N ASN A 83 3.77 -0.44 -8.84
CA ASN A 83 4.58 -0.92 -9.96
C ASN A 83 3.96 -0.54 -11.31
N GLU A 84 4.21 0.68 -11.80
CA GLU A 84 3.61 1.14 -13.07
C GLU A 84 3.95 0.25 -14.26
N ARG A 85 5.16 -0.34 -14.27
CA ARG A 85 5.63 -1.22 -15.34
C ARG A 85 4.76 -2.48 -15.48
N ALA A 86 4.14 -2.94 -14.40
CA ALA A 86 3.20 -4.06 -14.43
C ALA A 86 1.99 -3.78 -15.34
N PHE A 87 1.62 -2.52 -15.49
CA PHE A 87 0.45 -2.10 -16.25
C PHE A 87 0.79 -1.54 -17.64
N THR A 88 2.08 -1.51 -18.01
CA THR A 88 2.55 -1.11 -19.34
C THR A 88 3.00 -2.29 -20.21
N GLY A 89 2.71 -3.53 -19.79
CA GLY A 89 2.98 -4.74 -20.58
C GLY A 89 4.44 -5.21 -20.55
N SER A 90 5.22 -4.82 -19.53
CA SER A 90 6.57 -5.36 -19.35
C SER A 90 6.52 -6.86 -18.99
N PRO A 91 7.46 -7.70 -19.47
CA PRO A 91 7.51 -9.12 -19.09
C PRO A 91 7.97 -9.29 -17.63
N TYR A 92 7.63 -10.39 -16.96
CA TYR A 92 8.20 -10.70 -15.63
C TYR A 92 9.70 -11.02 -15.74
N GLY A 93 10.51 -10.58 -14.76
CA GLY A 93 11.94 -10.89 -14.68
C GLY A 93 12.80 -9.77 -14.11
N ARG A 94 14.13 -9.99 -14.02
CA ARG A 94 15.12 -9.07 -13.42
C ARG A 94 15.11 -7.65 -14.01
N GLU A 95 14.84 -7.51 -15.31
CA GLU A 95 14.78 -6.21 -16.00
C GLU A 95 13.34 -5.70 -16.24
N GLY A 96 12.33 -6.51 -15.89
CA GLY A 96 10.91 -6.32 -16.22
C GLY A 96 10.00 -6.09 -15.01
N ILE A 97 8.90 -6.84 -14.87
CA ILE A 97 8.05 -6.89 -13.67
C ILE A 97 8.75 -7.78 -12.64
N ASP A 98 9.14 -7.20 -11.50
CA ASP A 98 9.69 -8.00 -10.41
C ASP A 98 8.55 -8.74 -9.72
N VAL A 99 8.62 -10.08 -9.71
CA VAL A 99 7.63 -10.94 -9.05
C VAL A 99 7.65 -10.75 -7.53
N TYR A 100 8.76 -10.25 -7.00
CA TYR A 100 8.94 -10.04 -5.56
C TYR A 100 8.71 -8.60 -5.13
N PHE A 101 8.50 -7.66 -6.08
CA PHE A 101 8.41 -6.20 -5.90
C PHE A 101 8.82 -5.76 -4.48
N ASP A 102 10.12 -5.87 -4.21
CA ASP A 102 10.54 -6.02 -2.82
C ASP A 102 10.91 -4.66 -2.23
N PHE A 103 10.19 -4.26 -1.18
CA PHE A 103 10.57 -3.11 -0.36
C PHE A 103 11.83 -3.40 0.48
N LEU A 104 12.42 -4.61 0.40
CA LEU A 104 13.68 -4.97 1.05
C LEU A 104 14.92 -4.52 0.30
N GLU A 105 14.94 -4.62 -1.03
CA GLU A 105 16.15 -4.31 -1.80
C GLU A 105 16.16 -2.89 -2.35
N LEU A 106 15.00 -2.23 -2.43
CA LEU A 106 14.84 -0.84 -2.87
C LEU A 106 15.57 -0.53 -4.18
N LYS A 107 15.55 -1.46 -5.14
CA LYS A 107 16.25 -1.33 -6.43
C LYS A 107 15.69 -0.21 -7.32
N ARG A 108 14.42 0.14 -7.15
CA ARG A 108 13.68 1.05 -8.04
C ARG A 108 13.44 2.41 -7.39
N GLN A 109 13.22 3.44 -8.20
CA GLN A 109 12.94 4.78 -7.69
C GLN A 109 11.60 4.83 -6.95
N GLU A 110 10.58 4.17 -7.49
CA GLU A 110 9.23 4.12 -6.91
C GLU A 110 9.25 3.46 -5.53
N THR A 111 9.98 2.35 -5.36
CA THR A 111 10.11 1.68 -4.06
C THR A 111 10.86 2.54 -3.03
N ARG A 112 11.88 3.29 -3.47
CA ARG A 112 12.59 4.25 -2.61
C ARG A 112 11.70 5.41 -2.18
N GLU A 113 10.93 5.99 -3.10
CA GLU A 113 10.00 7.09 -2.82
C GLU A 113 8.92 6.67 -1.81
N VAL A 114 8.28 5.52 -2.04
CA VAL A 114 7.25 4.99 -1.14
C VAL A 114 7.86 4.64 0.23
N THR A 115 9.07 4.06 0.26
CA THR A 115 9.76 3.75 1.51
C THR A 115 10.16 5.01 2.29
N ALA A 116 10.66 6.03 1.61
CA ALA A 116 11.00 7.31 2.23
C ALA A 116 9.75 7.99 2.80
N PHE A 117 8.64 7.98 2.07
CA PHE A 117 7.35 8.47 2.58
C PHE A 117 6.92 7.69 3.82
N TYR A 118 6.95 6.35 3.76
CA TYR A 118 6.54 5.49 4.86
C TYR A 118 7.32 5.79 6.16
N HIS A 119 8.64 6.00 6.07
CA HIS A 119 9.49 6.36 7.22
C HIS A 119 9.26 7.75 7.76
N LYS A 120 8.93 8.69 6.88
CA LYS A 120 8.60 10.06 7.28
C LYS A 120 7.23 10.14 7.95
N ALA A 121 6.22 9.50 7.35
CA ALA A 121 4.83 9.59 7.76
C ALA A 121 4.50 8.68 8.96
N ARG A 122 5.22 7.56 9.11
CA ARG A 122 5.01 6.55 10.17
C ARG A 122 3.53 6.18 10.36
N PRO A 123 2.82 5.75 9.30
CA PRO A 123 1.39 5.44 9.42
C PRO A 123 1.18 4.28 10.40
N ASN A 124 0.09 4.32 11.17
CA ASN A 124 -0.28 3.24 12.08
C ASN A 124 -0.73 1.98 11.33
N VAL A 125 -1.29 2.16 10.13
CA VAL A 125 -1.85 1.07 9.33
C VAL A 125 -1.34 1.17 7.89
N VAL A 126 -0.98 0.02 7.32
CA VAL A 126 -0.75 -0.10 5.88
C VAL A 126 -1.84 -1.02 5.31
N ALA A 127 -2.64 -0.48 4.38
CA ALA A 127 -3.68 -1.23 3.70
C ALA A 127 -3.20 -1.65 2.30
N VAL A 128 -2.92 -2.93 2.12
CA VAL A 128 -2.46 -3.51 0.85
C VAL A 128 -3.66 -4.07 0.10
N PHE A 129 -3.89 -3.60 -1.12
CA PHE A 129 -4.95 -4.09 -2.00
C PHE A 129 -4.35 -4.91 -3.15
N LEU A 130 -4.81 -6.15 -3.28
CA LEU A 130 -4.36 -7.11 -4.28
C LEU A 130 -5.55 -7.61 -5.12
N GLY A 131 -5.27 -8.07 -6.33
CA GLY A 131 -6.24 -8.82 -7.13
C GLY A 131 -6.57 -10.16 -6.48
N GLY A 132 -7.85 -10.49 -6.37
CA GLY A 132 -8.35 -11.74 -5.79
C GLY A 132 -9.34 -12.44 -6.72
N ARG A 133 -9.60 -13.72 -6.47
CA ARG A 133 -10.75 -14.41 -7.08
C ARG A 133 -12.06 -14.02 -6.38
N GLU A 134 -11.99 -13.89 -5.06
CA GLU A 134 -13.08 -13.51 -4.17
C GLU A 134 -12.60 -12.40 -3.25
N PHE A 135 -13.54 -11.72 -2.61
CA PHE A 135 -13.22 -10.73 -1.59
C PHE A 135 -12.67 -11.41 -0.33
N GLU A 136 -11.48 -10.98 0.11
CA GLU A 136 -10.86 -11.46 1.34
C GLU A 136 -10.24 -10.29 2.10
N VAL A 137 -10.32 -10.31 3.43
CA VAL A 137 -9.58 -9.40 4.30
C VAL A 137 -8.82 -10.20 5.34
N VAL A 138 -7.52 -9.92 5.47
CA VAL A 138 -6.67 -10.49 6.51
C VAL A 138 -5.82 -9.41 7.16
N ALA A 139 -5.37 -9.69 8.38
CA ALA A 139 -4.45 -8.83 9.11
C ALA A 139 -3.15 -9.58 9.44
N THR A 140 -2.05 -8.85 9.55
CA THR A 140 -0.73 -9.47 9.79
C THR A 140 -0.30 -9.45 11.27
N THR A 141 -1.04 -8.73 12.11
CA THR A 141 -0.83 -8.70 13.57
C THR A 141 -2.05 -9.15 14.33
N ASP A 142 -1.83 -9.76 15.50
CA ASP A 142 -2.91 -10.23 16.36
C ASP A 142 -3.86 -9.11 16.81
N LEU A 143 -3.32 -7.94 17.19
CA LEU A 143 -4.15 -6.79 17.61
C LEU A 143 -5.11 -6.35 16.49
N ALA A 144 -4.61 -6.20 15.26
CA ALA A 144 -5.44 -5.80 14.13
C ALA A 144 -6.45 -6.90 13.74
N ALA A 145 -6.04 -8.17 13.78
CA ALA A 145 -6.92 -9.31 13.50
C ALA A 145 -8.10 -9.38 14.48
N GLN A 146 -7.82 -9.20 15.78
CA GLN A 146 -8.85 -9.16 16.82
C GLN A 146 -9.76 -7.94 16.69
N THR A 147 -9.17 -6.75 16.51
CA THR A 147 -9.92 -5.48 16.42
C THR A 147 -10.89 -5.47 15.24
N LEU A 148 -10.50 -6.06 14.12
CA LEU A 148 -11.30 -6.07 12.89
C LEU A 148 -12.10 -7.36 12.70
N ALA A 149 -11.98 -8.33 13.62
CA ALA A 149 -12.56 -9.67 13.50
C ALA A 149 -12.23 -10.37 12.16
N VAL A 150 -10.96 -10.27 11.74
CA VAL A 150 -10.46 -10.90 10.50
C VAL A 150 -9.40 -11.96 10.81
N ARG A 151 -9.13 -12.84 9.83
CA ARG A 151 -8.11 -13.87 9.97
C ARG A 151 -6.71 -13.23 10.07
N ARG A 152 -5.91 -13.71 11.03
CA ARG A 152 -4.49 -13.40 11.12
C ARG A 152 -3.69 -14.26 10.15
N VAL A 153 -2.78 -13.66 9.39
CA VAL A 153 -1.83 -14.36 8.54
C VAL A 153 -0.40 -14.04 8.96
N SER A 154 0.52 -14.96 8.72
CA SER A 154 1.95 -14.72 8.90
C SER A 154 2.49 -14.05 7.65
N PRO A 155 3.01 -12.80 7.73
CA PRO A 155 3.57 -12.12 6.57
C PRO A 155 4.84 -12.84 6.08
N SER A 156 5.01 -12.95 4.76
CA SER A 156 6.28 -13.34 4.16
C SER A 156 7.05 -12.07 3.77
N PRO A 157 8.34 -11.92 4.13
CA PRO A 157 9.13 -10.76 3.75
C PRO A 157 9.17 -10.52 2.23
N HIS A 158 8.94 -11.57 1.44
CA HIS A 158 8.98 -11.55 -0.02
C HIS A 158 7.63 -11.35 -0.70
N THR A 159 6.57 -11.00 0.05
CA THR A 159 5.25 -10.70 -0.52
C THR A 159 4.86 -9.25 -0.23
N PRO A 160 4.06 -8.60 -1.10
CA PRO A 160 3.60 -7.22 -0.89
C PRO A 160 3.02 -6.97 0.50
N GLU A 161 2.24 -7.93 1.00
CA GLU A 161 1.67 -7.87 2.34
C GLU A 161 2.73 -7.91 3.44
N GLY A 162 3.76 -8.75 3.31
CA GLY A 162 4.80 -8.81 4.32
C GLY A 162 5.76 -7.65 4.23
N ALA A 163 6.11 -7.19 3.02
CA ALA A 163 6.92 -6.00 2.79
C ALA A 163 6.31 -4.72 3.41
N ALA A 164 4.97 -4.64 3.44
CA ALA A 164 4.20 -3.61 4.14
C ALA A 164 4.12 -3.76 5.67
N THR A 165 4.37 -4.96 6.20
CA THR A 165 4.22 -5.29 7.63
C THR A 165 5.45 -4.92 8.47
N LEU A 166 6.57 -4.58 7.83
CA LEU A 166 7.86 -4.77 8.46
C LEU A 166 8.30 -3.71 9.47
N LYS A 167 7.66 -2.54 9.62
CA LYS A 167 8.35 -1.45 10.34
C LYS A 167 7.58 -0.81 11.51
N TYR A 168 6.35 -0.35 11.38
CA TYR A 168 5.67 0.32 12.53
C TYR A 168 4.14 0.24 12.46
N SER A 169 3.62 -0.53 11.51
CA SER A 169 2.22 -0.46 11.11
C SER A 169 1.56 -1.82 11.16
N HIS A 170 0.30 -1.83 11.56
CA HIS A 170 -0.57 -2.96 11.33
C HIS A 170 -0.84 -3.10 9.82
N ALA A 171 -0.53 -4.24 9.20
CA ALA A 171 -0.87 -4.44 7.80
C ALA A 171 -2.23 -5.14 7.67
N LEU A 172 -3.05 -4.60 6.77
CA LEU A 172 -4.32 -5.19 6.34
C LEU A 172 -4.20 -5.51 4.86
N VAL A 173 -4.61 -6.70 4.47
CA VAL A 173 -4.56 -7.14 3.08
C VAL A 173 -5.98 -7.36 2.60
N PHE A 174 -6.38 -6.63 1.57
CA PHE A 174 -7.66 -6.73 0.90
C PHE A 174 -7.44 -7.40 -0.46
N LYS A 175 -8.05 -8.55 -0.69
CA LYS A 175 -8.14 -9.14 -2.04
C LYS A 175 -9.43 -8.70 -2.68
N ILE A 176 -9.34 -8.10 -3.86
CA ILE A 176 -10.47 -7.51 -4.56
C ILE A 176 -10.84 -8.39 -5.76
N PRO A 177 -12.09 -8.88 -5.86
CA PRO A 177 -12.53 -9.70 -6.98
C PRO A 177 -12.50 -8.92 -8.30
N PRO A 178 -12.37 -9.58 -9.46
CA PRO A 178 -12.24 -8.91 -10.75
C PRO A 178 -13.57 -8.33 -11.25
N SER A 179 -14.69 -8.55 -10.55
CA SER A 179 -16.01 -8.13 -10.99
C SER A 179 -16.31 -6.69 -10.55
N PRO A 180 -16.38 -5.71 -11.47
CA PRO A 180 -16.63 -4.32 -11.08
C PRO A 180 -18.03 -4.09 -10.48
N ARG A 181 -18.97 -5.01 -10.72
CA ARG A 181 -20.31 -4.98 -10.11
C ARG A 181 -20.24 -5.11 -8.58
N GLU A 182 -19.19 -5.74 -8.07
CA GLU A 182 -18.99 -5.95 -6.64
C GLU A 182 -18.32 -4.74 -5.96
N PHE A 183 -17.74 -3.80 -6.73
CA PHE A 183 -16.99 -2.69 -6.13
C PHE A 183 -17.87 -1.80 -5.27
N MET A 184 -19.07 -1.45 -5.74
CA MET A 184 -19.96 -0.54 -5.02
C MET A 184 -20.35 -1.04 -3.63
N PRO A 185 -20.89 -2.27 -3.45
CA PRO A 185 -21.17 -2.77 -2.10
C PRO A 185 -19.90 -2.92 -1.26
N LEU A 186 -18.77 -3.35 -1.87
CA LEU A 186 -17.51 -3.54 -1.15
C LEU A 186 -16.88 -2.23 -0.66
N THR A 187 -17.03 -1.11 -1.36
CA THR A 187 -16.42 0.17 -0.93
C THR A 187 -16.87 0.60 0.47
N LYS A 188 -18.15 0.38 0.83
CA LYS A 188 -18.65 0.70 2.17
C LYS A 188 -18.03 -0.22 3.23
N GLN A 189 -18.04 -1.53 2.97
CA GLN A 189 -17.47 -2.53 3.87
C GLN A 189 -15.98 -2.27 4.13
N VAL A 190 -15.21 -1.99 3.08
CA VAL A 190 -13.78 -1.69 3.20
C VAL A 190 -13.54 -0.38 3.94
N ALA A 191 -14.34 0.66 3.68
CA ALA A 191 -14.21 1.93 4.40
C ALA A 191 -14.47 1.79 5.90
N ASP A 192 -15.47 0.98 6.30
CA ASP A 192 -15.76 0.70 7.70
C ASP A 192 -14.60 -0.05 8.40
N LEU A 193 -13.99 -1.02 7.70
CA LEU A 193 -12.78 -1.70 8.18
C LEU A 193 -11.60 -0.73 8.32
N ILE A 194 -11.37 0.15 7.34
CA ILE A 194 -10.29 1.14 7.38
C ILE A 194 -10.50 2.17 8.49
N LYS A 195 -11.74 2.65 8.70
CA LYS A 195 -12.09 3.54 9.82
C LYS A 195 -11.75 2.91 11.17
N THR A 196 -12.12 1.65 11.34
CA THR A 196 -11.85 0.90 12.57
C THR A 196 -10.34 0.67 12.74
N ALA A 197 -9.62 0.39 11.65
CA ALA A 197 -8.17 0.25 11.69
C ALA A 197 -7.45 1.55 12.05
N ALA A 198 -7.98 2.71 11.67
CA ALA A 198 -7.37 4.02 11.94
C ALA A 198 -7.24 4.35 13.44
N SER A 199 -8.01 3.67 14.31
CA SER A 199 -7.88 3.79 15.77
C SER A 199 -6.81 2.89 16.37
N LEU A 200 -6.21 1.98 15.59
CA LEU A 200 -5.12 1.14 16.08
C LEU A 200 -3.92 2.02 16.49
N PRO A 201 -3.30 1.73 17.65
CA PRO A 201 -2.09 2.41 18.06
C PRO A 201 -0.93 2.07 17.11
N PRO A 202 0.14 2.90 17.06
CA PRO A 202 1.39 2.49 16.42
C PRO A 202 1.93 1.21 17.06
N GLN A 203 2.62 0.36 16.29
CA GLN A 203 3.31 -0.79 16.88
C GLN A 203 4.50 -0.33 17.71
N GLY A 204 4.56 -0.76 18.98
CA GLY A 204 5.73 -0.59 19.82
C GLY A 204 6.85 -1.53 19.39
N ARG A 205 8.08 -1.03 19.25
CA ARG A 205 9.24 -1.81 18.80
C ARG A 205 10.52 -1.40 19.52
N SER A 206 11.44 -2.37 19.64
CA SER A 206 12.78 -2.20 20.19
C SER A 206 13.76 -1.76 19.12
N THR A 207 14.62 -0.81 19.46
CA THR A 207 15.73 -0.40 18.60
C THR A 207 16.83 -1.45 18.60
N ILE A 208 17.36 -1.77 17.42
CA ILE A 208 18.54 -2.60 17.25
C ILE A 208 19.67 -1.80 16.61
N LYS A 209 20.91 -2.16 16.92
CA LYS A 209 22.11 -1.55 16.31
C LYS A 209 22.80 -2.59 15.46
N VAL A 210 23.16 -2.23 14.24
CA VAL A 210 23.82 -3.12 13.27
C VAL A 210 25.01 -2.42 12.61
N GLU A 211 25.85 -3.20 11.95
CA GLU A 211 26.94 -2.68 11.12
C GLU A 211 26.40 -1.77 10.00
N LYS A 212 27.15 -0.71 9.66
CA LYS A 212 26.72 0.25 8.65
C LYS A 212 26.66 -0.40 7.25
N LYS A 213 25.47 -0.45 6.66
CA LYS A 213 25.23 -0.73 5.24
C LYS A 213 24.30 0.33 4.65
N ASP A 214 24.54 0.72 3.40
CA ASP A 214 23.73 1.75 2.71
C ASP A 214 22.24 1.40 2.67
N ILE A 215 21.92 0.12 2.50
CA ILE A 215 20.53 -0.37 2.49
C ILE A 215 19.83 -0.10 3.83
N TYR A 216 20.56 -0.03 4.94
CA TYR A 216 19.96 0.23 6.26
C TYR A 216 19.52 1.69 6.40
N LEU A 217 20.29 2.61 5.83
CA LEU A 217 19.93 4.03 5.77
C LEU A 217 18.69 4.25 4.87
N LEU A 218 18.63 3.54 3.74
CA LEU A 218 17.44 3.56 2.86
C LEU A 218 16.19 3.00 3.56
N HIS A 219 16.39 2.11 4.53
CA HIS A 219 15.35 1.58 5.40
C HIS A 219 15.10 2.43 6.66
N GLY A 220 15.42 3.72 6.62
CA GLY A 220 15.08 4.66 7.69
C GLY A 220 15.99 4.54 8.91
N GLY A 221 17.10 3.82 8.79
CA GLY A 221 18.12 3.75 9.82
C GLY A 221 18.81 5.07 10.05
N ARG A 222 19.21 5.32 11.30
CA ARG A 222 19.97 6.49 11.70
C ARG A 222 21.42 6.10 11.90
N GLU A 223 22.32 6.75 11.16
CA GLU A 223 23.76 6.57 11.33
C GLU A 223 24.20 6.98 12.75
N VAL A 224 25.09 6.17 13.32
CA VAL A 224 25.80 6.40 14.58
C VAL A 224 27.28 6.04 14.39
N GLU A 225 28.16 6.42 15.32
CA GLU A 225 29.63 6.38 15.14
C GLU A 225 30.18 5.03 14.62
N ASP A 226 29.61 3.92 15.06
CA ASP A 226 30.05 2.54 14.78
C ASP A 226 28.94 1.69 14.12
N GLY A 227 27.94 2.31 13.51
CA GLY A 227 26.89 1.54 12.82
C GLY A 227 25.64 2.32 12.45
N VAL A 228 24.52 1.61 12.37
CA VAL A 228 23.20 2.16 12.10
C VAL A 228 22.22 1.64 13.15
N VAL A 229 21.45 2.55 13.74
CA VAL A 229 20.34 2.21 14.64
C VAL A 229 19.06 2.12 13.85
N LEU A 230 18.31 1.05 14.09
CA LEU A 230 17.12 0.67 13.35
C LEU A 230 16.00 0.41 14.34
N ASP A 231 14.81 0.90 14.04
CA ASP A 231 13.67 0.77 14.94
C ASP A 231 13.01 -0.64 14.91
N ASN A 232 13.65 -1.70 14.35
CA ASN A 232 13.02 -3.03 14.14
C ASN A 232 13.95 -4.24 13.88
N ASP A 233 13.39 -5.44 14.07
CA ASP A 233 13.93 -6.78 13.76
C ASP A 233 13.99 -7.18 12.27
N VAL A 234 13.77 -6.26 11.31
CA VAL A 234 13.68 -6.56 9.85
C VAL A 234 14.96 -7.19 9.28
N TYR A 235 16.04 -7.20 10.06
CA TYR A 235 17.39 -7.42 9.60
C TYR A 235 17.89 -8.87 9.61
N MET A 236 17.09 -9.84 10.02
CA MET A 236 17.56 -11.22 9.96
C MET A 236 17.56 -11.84 8.56
N TYR A 237 17.01 -11.17 7.55
CA TYR A 237 16.79 -11.76 6.22
C TYR A 237 17.44 -11.01 5.04
N ILE A 238 18.21 -9.94 5.29
CA ILE A 238 19.03 -9.23 4.28
C ILE A 238 20.51 -9.51 4.51
#